data_AF-K8XL14-F1
#
_entry.id   AF-K8XL14-F1
#
_cell.length_a   1.000
_cell.length_b   1.000
_cell.length_c   1.000
_cell.angle_alpha   90.00
_cell.angle_beta   90.00
_cell.angle_gamma   90.00
#
_symmetry.space_group_name_H-M   'P 1'
#
loop_
_entity.id
_entity.type
_entity.pdbx_description
1 polymer ?
#
loop_
_entity_poly.entity_id
_entity_poly.type
_entity_poly.pdbx_seq_one_letter_code
_entity_poly.pdbx_strand_id
1 'polypeptide(L)'
;MPLFVVEYTYSAHTAAGRDTYRSAHRAWLSELVDRQIVIACGPYADDSGAFILVESDTTATVAQLFTQDPFVIHELVPEHRILEWTPVMGRLPISHGNDASDQPQCGNRDHRAEPGQRGRVRTESIDS
;
A
#
# COMPACT_ATOMS: atom_id res chain seq x y z
N MET A 1 16.07 19.90 9.81
CA MET A 1 16.80 19.58 8.56
C MET A 1 15.79 19.74 7.40
N PRO A 2 16.18 19.75 6.12
CA PRO A 2 15.20 19.85 5.04
C PRO A 2 14.23 18.66 5.04
N LEU A 3 13.02 18.89 4.56
CA LEU A 3 12.03 17.82 4.35
C LEU A 3 12.01 17.44 2.87
N PHE A 4 11.82 16.16 2.63
CA PHE A 4 11.68 15.59 1.31
C PHE A 4 10.39 14.80 1.23
N VAL A 5 9.72 14.92 0.10
CA VAL A 5 8.59 14.09 -0.28
C VAL A 5 9.11 13.02 -1.23
N VAL A 6 8.80 11.77 -0.91
CA VAL A 6 8.91 10.67 -1.84
C VAL A 6 7.52 10.24 -2.27
N GLU A 7 7.25 10.39 -3.57
CA GLU A 7 6.00 9.96 -4.20
C GLU A 7 6.26 8.66 -4.95
N TYR A 8 5.39 7.67 -4.74
CA TYR A 8 5.36 6.43 -5.51
C TYR A 8 4.14 6.41 -6.41
N THR A 9 4.31 5.90 -7.63
CA THR A 9 3.20 5.54 -8.51
C THR A 9 3.01 4.03 -8.46
N TYR A 10 1.77 3.60 -8.31
CA TYR A 10 1.38 2.19 -8.32
C TYR A 10 0.76 1.81 -9.66
N SER A 11 0.89 0.53 -10.00
CA SER A 11 0.23 -0.05 -11.17
C SER A 11 -0.50 -1.33 -10.79
N ALA A 12 -1.51 -1.69 -11.59
CA ALA A 12 -2.19 -2.97 -11.46
C ALA A 12 -1.27 -4.16 -11.70
N HIS A 13 -0.27 -4.01 -12.59
CA HIS A 13 0.69 -5.06 -12.91
C HIS A 13 1.59 -5.44 -11.73
N THR A 14 1.91 -4.47 -10.85
CA THR A 14 2.76 -4.71 -9.68
C THR A 14 1.97 -5.04 -8.41
N ALA A 15 0.63 -5.09 -8.46
CA ALA A 15 -0.22 -5.27 -7.29
C ALA A 15 0.10 -6.55 -6.50
N ALA A 16 0.15 -7.72 -7.17
CA ALA A 16 0.44 -9.00 -6.50
C ALA A 16 1.83 -9.03 -5.86
N GLY A 17 2.82 -8.41 -6.50
CA GLY A 17 4.16 -8.25 -5.94
C GLY A 17 4.15 -7.33 -4.71
N ARG A 18 3.46 -6.18 -4.80
CA ARG A 18 3.28 -5.28 -3.65
C ARG A 18 2.62 -5.99 -2.49
N ASP A 19 1.62 -6.83 -2.74
CA ASP A 19 0.95 -7.63 -1.70
C ASP A 19 1.91 -8.58 -0.99
N THR A 20 2.79 -9.23 -1.74
CA THR A 20 3.80 -10.15 -1.21
C THR A 20 4.80 -9.43 -0.28
N TYR A 21 5.26 -8.23 -0.67
CA TYR A 21 6.32 -7.51 0.06
C TYR A 21 5.78 -6.40 0.99
N ARG A 22 4.47 -6.17 1.06
CA ARG A 22 3.88 -5.08 1.85
C ARG A 22 4.22 -5.17 3.33
N SER A 23 4.32 -6.38 3.88
CA SER A 23 4.72 -6.58 5.29
C SER A 23 6.16 -6.11 5.53
N ALA A 24 7.09 -6.49 4.66
CA ALA A 24 8.50 -6.08 4.74
C ALA A 24 8.66 -4.57 4.53
N HIS A 25 7.98 -4.00 3.53
CA HIS A 25 7.97 -2.56 3.26
C HIS A 25 7.49 -1.76 4.48
N ARG A 26 6.37 -2.18 5.09
CA ARG A 26 5.86 -1.51 6.32
C ARG A 26 6.79 -1.66 7.51
N ALA A 27 7.43 -2.82 7.69
CA ALA A 27 8.39 -3.01 8.77
C ALA A 27 9.60 -2.08 8.61
N TRP A 28 10.12 -1.95 7.39
CA TRP A 28 11.20 -1.02 7.06
C TRP A 28 10.80 0.45 7.31
N LEU A 29 9.62 0.88 6.84
CA LEU A 29 9.12 2.23 7.14
C LEU A 29 8.91 2.47 8.63
N SER A 30 8.41 1.48 9.37
CA SER A 30 8.21 1.57 10.82
C SER A 30 9.53 1.84 11.55
N GLU A 31 10.62 1.14 11.18
CA GLU A 31 11.94 1.39 11.76
C GLU A 31 12.43 2.80 11.46
N LEU A 32 12.19 3.31 10.25
CA LEU A 32 12.57 4.68 9.87
C LEU A 32 11.75 5.74 10.61
N VAL A 33 10.48 5.45 10.93
CA VAL A 33 9.64 6.29 11.79
C VAL A 33 10.19 6.30 13.21
N ASP A 34 10.54 5.13 13.77
CA ASP A 34 11.12 5.02 15.12
C ASP A 34 12.45 5.79 15.23
N ARG A 35 13.21 5.84 14.13
CA ARG A 35 14.46 6.60 13.99
C ARG A 35 14.25 8.08 13.63
N GLN A 36 13.00 8.52 13.52
CA GLN A 36 12.62 9.89 13.15
C GLN A 36 13.12 10.36 11.78
N ILE A 37 13.45 9.43 10.88
CA ILE A 37 13.85 9.72 9.50
C ILE A 37 12.60 9.88 8.63
N VAL A 38 11.62 9.00 8.77
CA VAL A 38 10.30 9.14 8.14
C VAL A 38 9.37 9.83 9.14
N ILE A 39 8.81 10.97 8.74
CA ILE A 39 7.90 11.77 9.56
C ILE A 39 6.47 11.26 9.45
N ALA A 40 6.06 10.89 8.23
CA ALA A 40 4.74 10.33 7.93
C ALA A 40 4.81 9.54 6.61
N CYS A 41 4.01 8.50 6.47
CA CYS A 41 3.87 7.75 5.23
C CYS A 41 2.46 7.20 5.07
N GLY A 42 2.00 7.07 3.83
CA GLY A 42 0.74 6.39 3.57
C GLY A 42 0.39 6.31 2.08
N PRO A 43 -0.50 5.38 1.71
CA PRO A 43 -1.05 5.34 0.35
C PRO A 43 -1.95 6.57 0.11
N TYR A 44 -2.07 6.98 -1.16
CA TYR A 44 -3.12 7.90 -1.56
C TYR A 44 -4.49 7.24 -1.40
N ALA A 45 -5.53 8.05 -1.16
CA ALA A 45 -6.89 7.55 -0.95
C ALA A 45 -7.48 6.84 -2.18
N ASP A 46 -6.93 7.11 -3.37
CA ASP A 46 -7.30 6.49 -4.63
C ASP A 46 -6.43 5.26 -4.99
N ASP A 47 -5.53 4.84 -4.10
CA ASP A 47 -4.56 3.75 -4.29
C ASP A 47 -3.67 3.92 -5.54
N SER A 48 -3.55 5.16 -6.05
CA SER A 48 -2.69 5.48 -7.19
C SER A 48 -1.20 5.36 -6.86
N GLY A 49 -0.86 5.31 -5.57
CA GLY A 49 0.50 5.51 -5.11
C GLY A 49 0.63 5.65 -3.61
N ALA A 50 1.80 6.14 -3.19
CA ALA A 50 2.07 6.50 -1.81
C ALA A 50 2.81 7.82 -1.69
N PHE A 51 2.62 8.46 -0.54
CA PHE A 51 3.30 9.67 -0.12
C PHE A 51 4.10 9.37 1.14
N ILE A 52 5.39 9.70 1.11
CA ILE A 52 6.31 9.47 2.23
C ILE A 52 7.06 10.77 2.51
N LEU A 53 6.90 11.30 3.71
CA LEU A 53 7.57 12.50 4.20
C LEU A 53 8.82 12.09 4.99
N VAL A 54 9.97 12.60 4.57
CA VAL A 54 11.29 12.22 5.07
C VAL A 54 12.05 13.46 5.52
N GLU A 55 12.70 13.40 6.67
CA GLU A 55 13.70 14.38 7.08
C GLU A 55 15.10 13.86 6.70
N SER A 56 15.88 14.67 5.99
CA SER A 56 17.22 14.31 5.50
C SER A 56 18.02 15.57 5.20
N ASP A 57 19.34 15.44 5.00
CA ASP A 57 20.20 16.57 4.63
C ASP A 57 20.16 16.87 3.12
N THR A 58 20.02 15.84 2.28
CA THR A 58 20.09 15.98 0.82
C THR A 58 19.16 14.99 0.11
N THR A 59 18.76 15.34 -1.12
CA THR A 59 18.02 14.45 -2.03
C THR A 59 18.78 13.15 -2.31
N ALA A 60 20.11 13.21 -2.42
CA ALA A 60 20.93 12.03 -2.71
C ALA A 60 20.91 11.02 -1.56
N THR A 61 20.91 11.50 -0.32
CA THR A 61 20.78 10.64 0.88
C THR A 61 19.41 9.96 0.90
N VAL A 62 18.33 10.67 0.55
CA VAL A 62 16.99 10.09 0.44
C VAL A 62 16.95 9.04 -0.67
N ALA A 63 17.49 9.36 -1.85
CA ALA A 63 17.55 8.42 -2.97
C ALA A 63 18.30 7.13 -2.59
N GLN A 64 19.44 7.27 -1.93
CA GLN A 64 20.22 6.11 -1.46
C GLN A 64 19.46 5.30 -0.42
N LEU A 65 18.82 5.93 0.56
CA LEU A 65 18.01 5.24 1.56
C LEU A 65 16.90 4.41 0.91
N PHE A 66 16.21 4.99 -0.07
CA PHE A 66 15.07 4.37 -0.74
C PHE A 66 15.45 3.22 -1.68
N THR A 67 16.75 3.05 -2.01
CA THR A 67 17.21 1.81 -2.67
C THR A 67 17.06 0.56 -1.79
N GLN A 68 16.88 0.74 -0.48
CA GLN A 68 16.67 -0.36 0.48
C GLN A 68 15.20 -0.72 0.66
N ASP A 69 14.27 0.02 0.05
CA ASP A 69 12.85 -0.29 0.12
C ASP A 69 12.57 -1.60 -0.63
N PRO A 70 11.92 -2.61 0.00
CA PRO A 70 11.47 -3.82 -0.68
C PRO A 70 10.68 -3.57 -1.98
N PHE A 71 9.87 -2.51 -2.04
CA PHE A 71 9.14 -2.16 -3.27
C PHE A 71 10.07 -1.68 -4.39
N VAL A 72 11.15 -0.96 -4.07
CA VAL A 72 12.14 -0.51 -5.05
C VAL A 72 13.03 -1.68 -5.49
N ILE A 73 13.50 -2.50 -4.54
CA ILE A 73 14.34 -3.69 -4.80
C ILE A 73 13.65 -4.66 -5.76
N HIS A 74 12.34 -4.85 -5.61
CA HIS A 74 11.54 -5.76 -6.44
C HIS A 74 10.86 -5.07 -7.63
N GLU A 75 11.24 -3.83 -7.96
CA GLU A 75 10.72 -3.07 -9.11
C GLU A 75 9.18 -2.93 -9.13
N LEU A 76 8.57 -2.79 -7.95
CA LEU A 76 7.12 -2.78 -7.75
C LEU A 76 6.50 -1.38 -7.85
N VAL A 77 7.36 -0.36 -7.89
CA VAL A 77 7.01 1.06 -8.07
C VAL A 77 7.58 1.54 -9.41
N PRO A 78 6.79 1.52 -10.50
CA PRO A 78 7.27 1.87 -11.83
C PRO A 78 7.83 3.30 -11.93
N GLU A 79 7.33 4.21 -11.09
CA GLU A 79 7.84 5.56 -11.00
C GLU A 79 7.92 5.98 -9.52
N HIS A 80 9.00 6.67 -9.17
CA HIS A 80 9.11 7.38 -7.91
C HIS A 80 9.77 8.73 -8.12
N ARG A 81 9.34 9.72 -7.33
CA ARG A 81 9.85 11.10 -7.39
C ARG A 81 10.29 11.54 -6.01
N ILE A 82 11.40 12.24 -5.93
CA ILE A 82 11.93 12.80 -4.68
C ILE A 82 12.00 14.31 -4.84
N LEU A 83 11.27 15.03 -3.98
CA LEU A 83 11.11 16.48 -4.05
C LEU A 83 11.49 17.09 -2.70
N GLU A 84 12.35 18.10 -2.71
CA GLU A 84 12.54 18.93 -1.52
C GLU A 84 11.27 19.74 -1.26
N TRP A 85 10.84 19.79 -0.01
CA TRP A 85 9.62 20.46 0.40
C TRP A 85 9.86 21.39 1.58
N THR A 86 9.46 22.65 1.43
CA THR A 86 9.56 23.68 2.47
C THR A 86 8.16 23.95 3.03
N PRO A 87 7.79 23.37 4.18
CA PRO A 87 6.48 23.61 4.79
C PRO A 87 6.37 25.06 5.27
N VAL A 88 5.27 25.73 4.92
CA VAL A 88 4.99 27.11 5.39
C VAL A 88 4.08 27.10 6.63
N MET A 89 3.15 26.16 6.70
CA MET A 89 2.18 25.96 7.79
C MET A 89 1.82 24.46 7.86
N GLY A 90 1.42 23.95 9.03
CA GLY A 90 0.97 22.55 9.08
C GLY A 90 0.47 22.04 10.43
N ARG A 91 -0.47 21.08 10.36
CA ARG A 91 -0.81 20.08 11.37
C ARG A 91 -1.12 18.80 10.60
N LEU A 92 -0.36 17.73 10.84
CA LEU A 92 -0.62 16.40 10.28
C LEU A 92 -1.40 15.57 11.32
N PRO A 93 -2.72 15.39 11.18
CA PRO A 93 -3.45 14.44 12.01
C PRO A 93 -3.10 13.03 11.55
N ILE A 94 -2.44 12.25 12.42
CA ILE A 94 -2.22 10.83 12.17
C ILE A 94 -3.48 10.08 12.59
N SER A 95 -4.12 9.43 11.63
CA SER A 95 -5.14 8.43 11.95
C SER A 95 -4.43 7.19 12.46
N HIS A 96 -4.33 7.03 13.78
CA HIS A 96 -4.00 5.73 14.35
C HIS A 96 -5.15 4.78 14.00
N GLY A 97 -4.96 3.94 12.98
CA GLY A 97 -5.87 2.84 12.74
C GLY A 97 -5.94 2.01 14.02
N ASN A 98 -7.10 1.95 14.65
CA ASN A 98 -7.34 0.97 15.70
C ASN A 98 -7.20 -0.41 15.05
N ASP A 99 -6.24 -1.19 15.53
CA ASP A 99 -6.06 -2.61 15.22
C ASP A 99 -5.51 -2.93 13.81
N ALA A 100 -4.35 -3.58 13.77
CA ALA A 100 -3.71 -4.10 12.55
C ALA A 100 -4.55 -5.19 11.84
N SER A 101 -5.70 -5.58 12.39
CA SER A 101 -6.66 -6.50 11.80
C SER A 101 -7.78 -5.84 10.98
N ASP A 102 -7.96 -4.50 11.04
CA ASP A 102 -9.10 -3.81 10.40
C ASP A 102 -8.73 -2.95 9.18
N GLN A 103 -7.51 -3.08 8.65
CA GLN A 103 -7.26 -2.56 7.30
C GLN A 103 -8.10 -3.38 6.31
N PRO A 104 -8.88 -2.74 5.41
CA PRO A 104 -9.55 -3.47 4.35
C PRO A 104 -8.47 -4.22 3.60
N GLN A 105 -8.51 -5.55 3.69
CA GLN A 105 -7.75 -6.44 2.83
C GLN A 105 -8.23 -6.14 1.42
N CYS A 106 -7.56 -5.19 0.74
CA CYS A 106 -7.78 -4.92 -0.66
C CYS A 106 -7.19 -6.11 -1.41
N GLY A 107 -7.97 -7.17 -1.46
CA GLY A 107 -7.50 -8.50 -1.83
C GLY A 107 -8.43 -9.64 -1.44
N ASN A 108 -9.72 -9.39 -1.21
CA ASN A 108 -10.71 -10.47 -1.26
C ASN A 108 -12.12 -9.97 -1.58
N ARG A 109 -12.35 -9.63 -2.85
CA ARG A 109 -13.66 -9.94 -3.44
C ARG A 109 -13.59 -11.40 -3.89
N ASP A 110 -13.70 -12.31 -2.91
CA ASP A 110 -14.09 -13.68 -3.18
C ASP A 110 -15.37 -13.61 -4.03
N HIS A 111 -15.26 -14.04 -5.29
CA HIS A 111 -16.40 -14.54 -6.04
C HIS A 111 -16.93 -15.75 -5.28
N ARG A 112 -17.73 -15.51 -4.24
CA ARG A 112 -18.55 -16.54 -3.63
C ARG A 112 -19.61 -16.90 -4.65
N ALA A 113 -19.32 -17.91 -5.46
CA ALA A 113 -20.32 -18.64 -6.20
C ALA A 113 -21.43 -19.05 -5.22
N GLU A 114 -22.67 -18.61 -5.49
CA GLU A 114 -23.84 -19.03 -4.72
C GLU A 114 -24.05 -20.54 -4.87
N PRO A 115 -24.13 -21.32 -3.78
CA PRO A 115 -24.58 -22.69 -3.86
C PRO A 115 -26.08 -22.73 -3.52
N GLY A 116 -26.93 -22.94 -4.52
CA GLY A 116 -28.27 -23.47 -4.23
C GLY A 116 -29.41 -23.08 -5.15
N GLN A 117 -29.50 -23.71 -6.32
CA GLN A 117 -30.82 -24.10 -6.83
C GLN A 117 -30.73 -25.51 -7.44
N ARG A 118 -30.85 -26.54 -6.58
CA ARG A 118 -31.20 -27.89 -7.02
C ARG A 118 -32.65 -27.87 -7.51
N GLY A 119 -32.84 -27.57 -8.79
CA GLY A 119 -34.10 -27.74 -9.50
C GLY A 119 -34.31 -29.18 -9.95
N ARG A 120 -34.84 -30.00 -9.02
CA ARG A 120 -35.75 -31.15 -9.23
C ARG A 120 -35.66 -31.92 -10.56
N VAL A 121 -35.02 -33.09 -10.51
CA VAL A 121 -35.26 -34.21 -11.42
C VAL A 121 -36.75 -34.59 -11.32
N ARG A 122 -37.50 -34.49 -12.42
CA ARG A 122 -38.78 -35.18 -12.60
C ARG A 122 -38.50 -36.49 -13.32
N THR A 123 -38.45 -37.59 -12.57
CA THR A 123 -38.69 -38.93 -13.09
C THR A 123 -40.17 -39.27 -12.94
N GLU A 124 -40.78 -39.57 -14.08
CA GLU A 124 -41.77 -40.63 -14.35
C GLU A 124 -43.12 -40.60 -13.62
N SER A 125 -44.23 -40.64 -14.39
CA SER A 125 -44.96 -41.90 -14.58
C SER A 125 -46.09 -41.76 -15.61
N ILE A 126 -46.16 -42.76 -16.47
CA ILE A 126 -47.25 -43.11 -17.39
C ILE A 126 -48.36 -43.76 -16.57
N ASP A 127 -49.64 -43.42 -16.78
CA ASP A 127 -50.73 -44.39 -17.02
C ASP A 127 -52.12 -43.75 -17.23
N SER A 128 -52.93 -44.47 -18.01
CA SER A 128 -54.34 -44.29 -18.43
C SER A 128 -54.62 -43.50 -19.71
#